data_AF-A0A292SMX0-F1
#
_entry.id   AF-A0A292SMX0-F1
#
_cell.length_a   1.000
_cell.length_b   1.000
_cell.length_c   1.000
_cell.angle_alpha   90.00
_cell.angle_beta   90.00
_cell.angle_gamma   90.00
#
_symmetry.space_group_name_H-M   'P 1'
#
loop_
_entity.id
_entity.type
_entity.pdbx_description
1 polymer ?
#
loop_
_entity_poly.entity_id
_entity_poly.type
_entity_poly.pdbx_seq_one_letter_code
_entity_poly.pdbx_strand_id
1 'polypeptide(L)'
;RPYKHNVIIPSNSYKGLRCTENGYNFVMQNINDFKKQSLKLFTDKIIYELQPFEEQRIEAYKKYKKALVIFLLFLVFIIIFLICMFIVKVPKEYESFFSIFLAATEAVALYYLGQIFLISKDFERNLKKQIMTLVFKNVPNFKWQEKSDISNYMIEKFRLFDFDLQSRNDDDCFKGKYKDIDIDICETALRITFRGILICLSLKDKNYKGLTLIKQDNLFTTIDKPLKSYIKNNDLKLVKLEDVEFDKIFNVSSSDQIEARYILTTSFMERLKNLKTVFKADKVEASFCSNYVLIALHTWKDLFKLGNVTKPVYNFNQYKTMIDEFASIFELIDELKFTDNIGL
;
A
#
# COMPACT_ATOMS: atom_id res chain seq x y z
N ARG A 1 -22.91 34.89 3.35
CA ARG A 1 -23.86 33.75 3.25
C ARG A 1 -23.04 32.48 3.12
N PRO A 2 -22.95 31.60 4.13
CA PRO A 2 -22.16 30.38 3.98
C PRO A 2 -22.94 29.34 3.16
N TYR A 3 -22.24 28.70 2.24
CA TYR A 3 -22.75 27.66 1.36
C TYR A 3 -22.96 26.37 2.16
N LYS A 4 -24.22 25.95 2.33
CA LYS A 4 -24.57 24.59 2.76
C LYS A 4 -24.24 23.63 1.61
N HIS A 5 -23.22 22.80 1.75
CA HIS A 5 -23.07 21.60 0.94
C HIS A 5 -23.84 20.47 1.61
N ASN A 6 -24.92 20.03 0.98
CA ASN A 6 -25.69 18.86 1.39
C ASN A 6 -24.85 17.60 1.10
N VAL A 7 -24.19 17.07 2.12
CA VAL A 7 -23.71 15.69 2.13
C VAL A 7 -24.95 14.80 2.26
N ILE A 8 -25.30 14.08 1.20
CA ILE A 8 -26.41 13.12 1.23
C ILE A 8 -25.91 11.87 1.98
N ILE A 9 -26.35 11.73 3.23
CA ILE A 9 -26.13 10.54 4.06
C ILE A 9 -27.32 9.58 3.84
N PRO A 10 -27.12 8.29 3.50
CA PRO A 10 -28.22 7.31 3.46
C PRO A 10 -28.79 7.12 4.87
N SER A 11 -30.05 7.49 5.09
CA SER A 11 -30.64 7.70 6.42
C SER A 11 -31.21 6.46 7.12
N ASN A 12 -31.08 5.24 6.57
CA ASN A 12 -31.87 4.10 7.07
C ASN A 12 -31.01 2.87 7.46
N SER A 13 -30.21 2.96 8.52
CA SER A 13 -29.63 1.77 9.17
C SER A 13 -29.14 1.95 10.62
N TYR A 14 -29.67 2.93 11.36
CA TYR A 14 -29.19 3.24 12.71
C TYR A 14 -30.32 3.38 13.73
N LYS A 15 -30.79 2.25 14.28
CA LYS A 15 -31.47 2.22 15.58
C LYS A 15 -30.68 1.29 16.51
N GLY A 16 -30.16 1.85 17.60
CA GLY A 16 -29.65 1.08 18.75
C GLY A 16 -28.19 1.32 19.08
N LEU A 17 -27.84 2.47 19.67
CA LEU A 17 -26.62 2.65 20.46
C LEU A 17 -26.91 3.69 21.56
N ARG A 18 -26.80 3.29 22.85
CA ARG A 18 -26.73 4.21 24.00
C ARG A 18 -25.26 4.55 24.27
N CYS A 19 -24.98 5.82 24.55
CA CYS A 19 -23.70 6.25 25.11
C CYS A 19 -23.70 6.04 26.63
N THR A 20 -22.60 5.52 27.19
CA THR A 20 -22.33 5.56 28.63
C THR A 20 -20.94 6.14 28.88
N GLU A 21 -20.81 6.94 29.95
CA GLU A 21 -19.72 7.89 30.23
C GLU A 21 -18.38 7.30 30.72
N ASN A 22 -18.16 5.99 30.70
CA ASN A 22 -16.90 5.40 31.21
C ASN A 22 -16.05 4.80 30.10
N GLY A 23 -14.75 5.12 30.14
CA GLY A 23 -13.77 4.92 29.08
C GLY A 23 -13.77 3.56 28.39
N TYR A 24 -13.55 3.60 27.06
CA TYR A 24 -13.52 2.44 26.20
C TYR A 24 -12.25 1.60 26.44
N ASN A 25 -12.39 0.49 27.17
CA ASN A 25 -11.55 -0.69 26.94
C ASN A 25 -12.17 -1.46 25.76
N PHE A 26 -11.68 -1.21 24.55
CA PHE A 26 -12.23 -1.82 23.34
C PHE A 26 -11.26 -2.86 22.80
N VAL A 27 -11.69 -4.13 22.76
CA VAL A 27 -10.97 -5.21 22.07
C VAL A 27 -11.56 -5.32 20.68
N MET A 28 -10.78 -5.06 19.63
CA MET A 28 -11.21 -5.24 18.25
C MET A 28 -11.37 -6.75 17.96
N GLN A 29 -12.58 -7.29 18.16
CA GLN A 29 -12.89 -8.71 17.94
C GLN A 29 -13.62 -9.01 16.62
N ASN A 30 -14.18 -8.00 15.95
CA ASN A 30 -14.97 -8.17 14.70
C ASN A 30 -14.67 -7.06 13.66
N ILE A 31 -14.43 -7.48 12.41
CA ILE A 31 -14.12 -6.63 11.26
C ILE A 31 -15.27 -5.67 10.91
N ASN A 32 -16.52 -6.12 11.06
CA ASN A 32 -17.68 -5.26 10.78
C ASN A 32 -17.77 -4.10 11.77
N ASP A 33 -17.42 -4.33 13.03
CA ASP A 33 -17.34 -3.28 14.04
C ASP A 33 -16.20 -2.32 13.73
N PHE A 34 -15.04 -2.83 13.30
CA PHE A 34 -13.93 -1.99 12.83
C PHE A 34 -14.34 -1.07 11.67
N LYS A 35 -14.97 -1.63 10.62
CA LYS A 35 -15.46 -0.83 9.47
C LYS A 35 -16.44 0.23 9.97
N LYS A 36 -17.47 -0.17 10.72
CA LYS A 36 -18.53 0.72 11.21
C LYS A 36 -17.99 1.84 12.09
N GLN A 37 -17.10 1.52 13.02
CA GLN A 37 -16.50 2.50 13.94
C GLN A 37 -15.54 3.44 13.23
N SER A 38 -14.69 2.93 12.34
CA SER A 38 -13.79 3.76 11.54
C SER A 38 -14.59 4.75 10.68
N LEU A 39 -15.66 4.29 10.02
CA LEU A 39 -16.53 5.16 9.21
C LEU A 39 -17.26 6.20 10.06
N LYS A 40 -17.73 5.82 11.26
CA LYS A 40 -18.35 6.76 12.21
C LYS A 40 -17.35 7.80 12.72
N LEU A 41 -16.16 7.36 13.13
CA LEU A 41 -15.07 8.24 13.56
C LEU A 41 -14.70 9.23 12.46
N PHE A 42 -14.68 8.77 11.21
CA PHE A 42 -14.44 9.64 10.07
C PHE A 42 -15.48 10.73 9.94
N THR A 43 -16.76 10.34 9.98
CA THR A 43 -17.89 11.24 9.73
C THR A 43 -18.06 12.28 10.85
N ASP A 44 -17.95 11.86 12.11
CA ASP A 44 -18.30 12.70 13.26
C ASP A 44 -17.12 13.54 13.78
N LYS A 45 -15.89 13.02 13.69
CA LYS A 45 -14.71 13.60 14.36
C LYS A 45 -13.63 14.04 13.38
N ILE A 46 -13.26 13.17 12.43
CA ILE A 46 -12.17 13.47 11.50
C ILE A 46 -12.58 14.59 10.53
N ILE A 47 -13.80 14.61 9.99
CA ILE A 47 -14.23 15.70 9.10
C ILE A 47 -14.09 17.08 9.75
N TYR A 48 -14.40 17.22 11.03
CA TYR A 48 -14.23 18.49 11.75
C TYR A 48 -12.76 18.86 11.90
N GLU A 49 -11.92 17.91 12.33
CA GLU A 49 -10.46 18.10 12.45
C GLU A 49 -9.79 18.34 11.09
N LEU A 50 -10.40 17.88 9.99
CA LEU A 50 -9.94 18.11 8.62
C LEU A 50 -10.17 19.53 8.13
N GLN A 51 -11.05 20.31 8.78
CA GLN A 51 -11.43 21.64 8.31
C GLN A 51 -10.25 22.60 8.08
N PRO A 52 -9.31 22.77 9.03
CA PRO A 52 -8.13 23.61 8.81
C PRO A 52 -7.19 23.10 7.70
N PHE A 53 -7.25 21.81 7.35
CA PHE A 53 -6.42 21.24 6.27
C PHE A 53 -6.94 21.58 4.89
N GLU A 54 -8.22 21.89 4.75
CA GLU A 54 -8.76 22.33 3.46
C GLU A 54 -8.19 23.69 3.06
N GLU A 55 -7.96 24.60 4.02
CA GLU A 55 -7.30 25.88 3.77
C GLU A 55 -5.84 25.67 3.34
N GLN A 56 -5.10 24.82 4.06
CA GLN A 56 -3.73 24.44 3.70
C GLN A 56 -3.67 23.80 2.30
N ARG A 57 -4.65 22.94 1.98
CA ARG A 57 -4.78 22.33 0.65
C ARG A 57 -4.99 23.39 -0.42
N ILE A 58 -5.87 24.37 -0.19
CA ILE A 58 -6.15 25.44 -1.16
C ILE A 58 -4.87 26.25 -1.43
N GLU A 59 -4.09 26.58 -0.40
CA GLU A 59 -2.81 27.27 -0.56
C GLU A 59 -1.78 26.43 -1.32
N ALA A 60 -1.63 25.15 -0.96
CA ALA A 60 -0.78 24.21 -1.67
C ALA A 60 -1.22 24.06 -3.14
N TYR A 61 -2.53 24.00 -3.40
CA TYR A 61 -3.10 23.89 -4.74
C TYR A 61 -2.83 25.13 -5.59
N LYS A 62 -2.85 26.34 -5.01
CA LYS A 62 -2.45 27.57 -5.72
C LYS A 62 -0.99 27.50 -6.16
N LYS A 63 -0.09 27.07 -5.27
CA LYS A 63 1.35 26.88 -5.59
C LYS A 63 1.54 25.80 -6.67
N TYR A 64 0.85 24.66 -6.51
CA TYR A 64 0.83 23.56 -7.46
C TYR A 64 0.39 24.03 -8.85
N LYS A 65 -0.75 24.75 -8.93
CA LYS A 65 -1.30 25.24 -10.20
C LYS A 65 -0.38 26.24 -10.86
N LYS A 66 0.25 27.14 -10.09
CA LYS A 66 1.26 28.07 -10.61
C LYS A 66 2.45 27.32 -11.22
N ALA A 67 3.01 26.35 -10.51
CA ALA A 67 4.12 25.54 -11.01
C ALA A 67 3.73 24.74 -12.26
N LEU A 68 2.53 24.15 -12.27
CA LEU A 68 1.98 23.43 -13.42
C LEU A 68 1.84 24.31 -14.66
N VAL A 69 1.27 25.52 -14.51
CA VAL A 69 1.13 26.46 -15.64
C VAL A 69 2.49 26.86 -16.18
N ILE A 70 3.46 27.17 -15.32
CA ILE A 70 4.81 27.54 -15.77
C ILE A 70 5.48 26.37 -16.50
N PHE A 71 5.40 25.16 -15.95
CA PHE A 71 5.91 23.94 -16.61
C PHE A 71 5.32 23.74 -18.01
N LEU A 72 4.00 23.88 -18.15
CA LEU A 72 3.31 23.75 -19.43
C LEU A 72 3.73 24.84 -20.43
N LEU A 73 3.94 26.08 -19.99
CA LEU A 73 4.45 27.16 -20.84
C LEU A 73 5.84 26.84 -21.39
N PHE A 74 6.74 26.30 -20.56
CA PHE A 74 8.07 25.87 -21.02
C PHE A 74 7.99 24.70 -22.00
N LEU A 75 7.11 23.72 -21.78
CA LEU A 75 6.91 22.62 -22.73
C LEU A 75 6.43 23.13 -24.10
N VAL A 76 5.45 24.04 -24.11
CA VAL A 76 4.95 24.64 -25.36
C VAL A 76 6.06 25.46 -26.05
N PHE A 77 6.83 26.23 -25.29
CA PHE A 77 7.95 26.99 -25.82
C PHE A 77 9.02 26.07 -26.46
N ILE A 78 9.39 24.97 -25.80
CA ILE A 78 10.34 23.97 -26.33
C ILE A 78 9.84 23.41 -27.66
N ILE A 79 8.56 23.03 -27.75
CA ILE A 79 7.97 22.48 -28.98
C ILE A 79 8.03 23.52 -30.11
N ILE A 80 7.61 24.77 -29.85
CA ILE A 80 7.66 25.84 -30.85
C ILE A 80 9.10 26.10 -31.29
N PHE A 81 10.03 26.16 -30.33
CA PHE A 81 11.43 26.40 -30.59
C PHE A 81 12.06 25.31 -31.49
N LEU A 82 11.77 24.03 -31.22
CA LEU A 82 12.21 22.91 -32.06
C LEU A 82 11.65 22.98 -33.48
N ILE A 83 10.37 23.33 -33.63
CA ILE A 83 9.74 23.54 -34.95
C ILE A 83 10.43 24.70 -35.71
N CYS A 84 10.69 25.81 -35.03
CA CYS A 84 11.39 26.95 -35.63
C CYS A 84 12.80 26.58 -36.10
N MET A 85 13.57 25.85 -35.27
CA MET A 85 14.90 25.37 -35.67
C MET A 85 14.87 24.48 -36.91
N PHE A 86 13.86 23.60 -37.00
CA PHE A 86 13.65 22.72 -38.15
C PHE A 86 13.35 23.51 -39.44
N ILE A 87 12.50 24.54 -39.34
CA ILE A 87 12.11 25.39 -40.50
C ILE A 87 13.29 26.26 -40.97
N VAL A 88 14.00 26.90 -40.04
CA VAL A 88 15.04 27.90 -40.35
C VAL A 88 16.33 27.26 -40.86
N LYS A 89 16.55 25.95 -40.63
CA LYS A 89 17.79 25.22 -41.00
C LYS A 89 19.03 25.92 -40.45
N VAL A 90 19.12 25.95 -39.11
CA VAL A 90 20.20 26.58 -38.36
C VAL A 90 21.59 26.16 -38.91
N PRO A 91 22.48 27.13 -39.23
CA PRO A 91 23.83 26.83 -39.66
C PRO A 91 24.63 26.07 -38.59
N LYS A 92 25.52 25.16 -39.02
CA LYS A 92 26.31 24.30 -38.15
C LYS A 92 27.09 25.04 -37.05
N GLU A 93 27.58 26.24 -37.35
CA GLU A 93 28.35 27.06 -36.40
C GLU A 93 27.54 27.53 -35.17
N TYR A 94 26.20 27.53 -35.25
CA TYR A 94 25.31 27.92 -34.14
C TYR A 94 24.65 26.74 -33.43
N GLU A 95 24.81 25.51 -33.92
CA GLU A 95 24.15 24.32 -33.35
C GLU A 95 24.48 24.14 -31.85
N SER A 96 25.73 24.34 -31.47
CA SER A 96 26.17 24.24 -30.06
C SER A 96 25.48 25.27 -29.16
N PHE A 97 25.32 26.51 -29.64
CA PHE A 97 24.67 27.58 -28.87
C PHE A 97 23.20 27.24 -28.59
N PHE A 98 22.45 26.84 -29.63
CA PHE A 98 21.04 26.50 -29.48
C PHE A 98 20.81 25.22 -28.67
N SER A 99 21.74 24.25 -28.75
CA SER A 99 21.70 23.05 -27.93
C SER A 99 21.83 23.38 -26.43
N ILE A 100 22.75 24.28 -26.08
CA ILE A 100 22.92 24.75 -24.69
C ILE A 100 21.67 25.51 -24.22
N PHE A 101 21.11 26.37 -25.06
CA PHE A 101 19.88 27.10 -24.75
C PHE A 101 18.68 26.18 -24.52
N LEU A 102 18.52 25.15 -25.36
CA LEU A 102 17.48 24.14 -25.20
C LEU A 102 17.65 23.37 -23.88
N ALA A 103 18.87 22.89 -23.59
CA ALA A 103 19.16 22.19 -22.35
C ALA A 103 18.87 23.04 -21.09
N ALA A 104 19.20 24.33 -21.13
CA ALA A 104 18.87 25.26 -20.04
C ALA A 104 17.35 25.43 -19.86
N THR A 105 16.61 25.50 -20.97
CA THR A 105 15.15 25.60 -20.96
C THR A 105 14.49 24.33 -20.40
N GLU A 106 14.99 23.16 -20.80
CA GLU A 106 14.55 21.86 -20.29
C GLU A 106 14.83 21.72 -18.78
N ALA A 107 16.00 22.16 -18.32
CA ALA A 107 16.33 22.16 -16.89
C ALA A 107 15.33 23.00 -16.06
N VAL A 108 14.91 24.16 -16.58
CA VAL A 108 13.88 24.98 -15.92
C VAL A 108 12.52 24.27 -15.92
N ALA A 109 12.13 23.63 -17.02
CA ALA A 109 10.89 22.83 -17.06
C ALA A 109 10.92 21.70 -16.02
N LEU A 110 12.02 20.93 -15.97
CA LEU A 110 12.20 19.84 -15.01
C LEU A 110 12.20 20.35 -13.56
N TYR A 111 12.75 21.53 -13.28
CA TYR A 111 12.68 22.16 -11.96
C TYR A 111 11.22 22.37 -11.53
N TYR A 112 10.38 22.96 -12.40
CA TYR A 112 8.96 23.16 -12.07
C TYR A 112 8.19 21.85 -11.97
N LEU A 113 8.52 20.84 -12.79
CA LEU A 113 7.98 19.49 -12.65
C LEU A 113 8.31 18.89 -11.26
N GLY A 114 9.55 19.08 -10.79
CA GLY A 114 9.96 18.69 -9.44
C GLY A 114 9.16 19.42 -8.35
N GLN A 115 8.89 20.72 -8.51
CA GLN A 115 8.09 21.49 -7.55
C GLN A 115 6.65 20.97 -7.43
N ILE A 116 6.02 20.57 -8.54
CA ILE A 116 4.68 19.97 -8.55
C ILE A 116 4.65 18.72 -7.65
N PHE A 117 5.66 17.86 -7.75
CA PHE A 117 5.79 16.66 -6.94
C PHE A 117 6.05 17.00 -5.46
N LEU A 118 6.98 17.91 -5.17
CA LEU A 118 7.33 18.32 -3.81
C LEU A 118 6.14 18.93 -3.06
N ILE A 119 5.39 19.83 -3.69
CA ILE A 119 4.19 20.45 -3.09
C ILE A 119 3.14 19.39 -2.76
N SER A 120 2.90 18.45 -3.69
CA SER A 120 1.92 17.38 -3.49
C SER A 120 2.32 16.46 -2.34
N LYS A 121 3.60 16.06 -2.28
CA LYS A 121 4.13 15.17 -1.25
C LYS A 121 4.17 15.85 0.13
N ASP A 122 4.53 17.13 0.19
CA ASP A 122 4.57 17.87 1.45
C ASP A 122 3.17 18.03 2.06
N PHE A 123 2.19 18.43 1.23
CA PHE A 123 0.79 18.51 1.66
C PHE A 123 0.29 17.15 2.18
N GLU A 124 0.52 16.08 1.42
CA GLU A 124 0.08 14.74 1.79
C GLU A 124 0.73 14.26 3.09
N ARG A 125 2.03 14.47 3.27
CA ARG A 125 2.74 14.10 4.50
C ARG A 125 2.20 14.85 5.72
N ASN A 126 1.96 16.15 5.59
CA ASN A 126 1.40 16.96 6.68
C ASN A 126 -0.01 16.49 7.04
N LEU A 127 -0.84 16.18 6.04
CA LEU A 127 -2.16 15.62 6.25
C LEU A 127 -2.11 14.24 6.90
N LYS A 128 -1.27 13.33 6.39
CA LYS A 128 -1.08 11.97 6.91
C LYS A 128 -0.69 11.99 8.37
N LYS A 129 0.30 12.77 8.79
CA LYS A 129 0.74 12.86 10.19
C LYS A 129 -0.41 13.14 11.16
N GLN A 130 -1.36 13.97 10.76
CA GLN A 130 -2.48 14.36 11.62
C GLN A 130 -3.61 13.35 11.57
N ILE A 131 -4.07 12.98 10.38
CA ILE A 131 -5.15 12.00 10.23
C ILE A 131 -4.72 10.63 10.78
N MET A 132 -3.53 10.14 10.45
CA MET A 132 -3.05 8.85 10.95
C MET A 132 -3.00 8.86 12.48
N THR A 133 -2.48 9.93 13.09
CA THR A 133 -2.48 10.07 14.54
C THR A 133 -3.91 10.06 15.10
N LEU A 134 -4.86 10.75 14.48
CA LEU A 134 -6.25 10.77 14.92
C LEU A 134 -6.94 9.41 14.76
N VAL A 135 -6.77 8.73 13.62
CA VAL A 135 -7.34 7.41 13.36
C VAL A 135 -6.79 6.41 14.37
N PHE A 136 -5.46 6.27 14.45
CA PHE A 136 -4.81 5.26 15.26
C PHE A 136 -4.76 5.58 16.76
N LYS A 137 -5.03 6.83 17.16
CA LYS A 137 -5.34 7.14 18.58
C LYS A 137 -6.64 6.49 19.05
N ASN A 138 -7.60 6.30 18.16
CA ASN A 138 -8.93 5.77 18.49
C ASN A 138 -9.14 4.31 18.03
N VAL A 139 -8.24 3.79 17.19
CA VAL A 139 -8.19 2.36 16.85
C VAL A 139 -7.30 1.65 17.88
N PRO A 140 -7.87 0.85 18.81
CA PRO A 140 -7.09 0.18 19.83
C PRO A 140 -6.06 -0.77 19.18
N ASN A 141 -4.89 -0.86 19.80
CA ASN A 141 -3.81 -1.78 19.46
C ASN A 141 -3.08 -1.54 18.13
N PHE A 142 -3.29 -0.44 17.42
CA PHE A 142 -2.50 -0.10 16.23
C PHE A 142 -1.83 1.27 16.35
N LYS A 143 -0.67 1.42 15.72
CA LYS A 143 0.14 2.64 15.66
C LYS A 143 0.66 2.82 14.25
N TRP A 144 0.70 4.06 13.78
CA TRP A 144 1.39 4.43 12.54
C TRP A 144 2.82 4.89 12.85
N GLN A 145 3.76 4.56 11.98
CA GLN A 145 5.17 4.92 12.07
C GLN A 145 5.81 5.04 10.67
N GLU A 146 6.84 5.89 10.54
CA GLU A 146 7.52 6.16 9.26
C GLU A 146 8.55 5.08 8.88
N LYS A 147 8.81 4.10 9.74
CA LYS A 147 9.79 3.03 9.49
C LYS A 147 9.25 1.69 9.94
N SER A 148 9.63 0.63 9.24
CA SER A 148 9.15 -0.72 9.53
C SER A 148 9.97 -1.37 10.64
N ASP A 149 9.31 -2.18 11.45
CA ASP A 149 9.98 -3.08 12.41
C ASP A 149 10.35 -4.44 11.78
N ILE A 150 9.79 -4.76 10.61
CA ILE A 150 10.22 -5.90 9.78
C ILE A 150 11.69 -5.70 9.40
N SER A 151 12.59 -6.49 10.01
CA SER A 151 14.02 -6.39 9.76
C SER A 151 14.43 -7.01 8.41
N ASN A 152 15.59 -6.62 7.89
CA ASN A 152 16.13 -7.24 6.67
C ASN A 152 16.39 -8.74 6.85
N TYR A 153 16.84 -9.15 8.04
CA TYR A 153 16.98 -10.55 8.41
C TYR A 153 15.65 -11.32 8.29
N MET A 154 14.54 -10.73 8.74
CA MET A 154 13.22 -11.34 8.58
C MET A 154 12.89 -11.52 7.11
N ILE A 155 13.03 -10.46 6.29
CA ILE A 155 12.75 -10.51 4.84
C ILE A 155 13.58 -11.61 4.14
N GLU A 156 14.87 -11.71 4.45
CA GLU A 156 15.75 -12.76 3.91
C GLU A 156 15.31 -14.16 4.35
N LYS A 157 14.95 -14.33 5.63
CA LYS A 157 14.47 -15.59 6.20
C LYS A 157 13.23 -16.12 5.46
N PHE A 158 12.34 -15.23 4.99
CA PHE A 158 11.14 -15.63 4.26
C PHE A 158 11.39 -16.05 2.81
N ARG A 159 12.57 -15.77 2.24
CA ARG A 159 12.99 -16.23 0.89
C ARG A 159 12.00 -15.88 -0.24
N LEU A 160 11.21 -14.82 -0.05
CA LEU A 160 10.30 -14.30 -1.09
C LEU A 160 11.07 -13.55 -2.17
N PHE A 161 12.10 -12.81 -1.76
CA PHE A 161 12.91 -11.95 -2.62
C PHE A 161 14.32 -12.51 -2.80
N ASP A 162 14.92 -12.26 -3.96
CA ASP A 162 16.31 -12.61 -4.28
C ASP A 162 17.09 -11.33 -4.67
N PHE A 163 16.80 -10.24 -3.95
CA PHE A 163 17.29 -8.90 -4.24
C PHE A 163 18.00 -8.29 -3.04
N ASP A 164 18.90 -7.36 -3.34
CA ASP A 164 19.64 -6.60 -2.33
C ASP A 164 18.72 -5.66 -1.54
N LEU A 165 18.76 -5.79 -0.21
CA LEU A 165 17.99 -4.99 0.73
C LEU A 165 18.67 -3.67 1.14
N GLN A 166 19.91 -3.39 0.68
CA GLN A 166 20.61 -2.12 0.99
C GLN A 166 19.86 -0.88 0.53
N SER A 167 19.02 -1.02 -0.50
CA SER A 167 18.25 0.07 -1.10
C SER A 167 16.80 0.14 -0.64
N ARG A 168 16.48 -0.58 0.42
CA ARG A 168 15.15 -0.59 1.00
C ARG A 168 14.76 0.81 1.48
N ASN A 169 13.59 1.25 1.06
CA ASN A 169 12.95 2.44 1.54
C ASN A 169 11.54 2.11 2.01
N ASP A 170 11.24 2.44 3.25
CA ASP A 170 9.93 2.28 3.86
C ASP A 170 9.25 3.66 3.96
N ASP A 171 7.93 3.73 3.82
CA ASP A 171 7.16 4.98 3.91
C ASP A 171 6.06 4.89 4.97
N ASP A 172 4.93 4.26 4.64
CA ASP A 172 3.81 4.10 5.57
C ASP A 172 3.85 2.73 6.23
N CYS A 173 4.19 2.69 7.52
CA CYS A 173 4.15 1.47 8.30
C CYS A 173 3.15 1.55 9.46
N PHE A 174 2.54 0.41 9.75
CA PHE A 174 1.56 0.23 10.82
C PHE A 174 1.95 -0.98 11.65
N LYS A 175 2.01 -0.77 12.96
CA LYS A 175 2.29 -1.82 13.92
C LYS A 175 1.11 -1.99 14.85
N GLY A 176 0.71 -3.23 15.09
CA GLY A 176 -0.36 -3.46 16.02
C GLY A 176 -0.63 -4.91 16.36
N LYS A 177 -1.81 -5.14 16.92
CA LYS A 177 -2.27 -6.46 17.32
C LYS A 177 -3.74 -6.62 16.97
N TYR A 178 -4.08 -7.74 16.35
CA TYR A 178 -5.46 -8.12 16.11
C TYR A 178 -5.65 -9.59 16.48
N LYS A 179 -6.64 -9.87 17.35
CA LYS A 179 -6.87 -11.19 17.95
C LYS A 179 -5.57 -11.88 18.38
N ASP A 180 -4.75 -11.21 19.18
CA ASP A 180 -3.46 -11.73 19.70
C ASP A 180 -2.32 -12.01 18.71
N ILE A 181 -2.53 -11.78 17.41
CA ILE A 181 -1.46 -11.83 16.41
C ILE A 181 -0.84 -10.44 16.33
N ASP A 182 0.48 -10.37 16.52
CA ASP A 182 1.24 -9.13 16.31
C ASP A 182 1.41 -8.92 14.79
N ILE A 183 1.18 -7.70 14.33
CA ILE A 183 1.06 -7.33 12.91
C ILE A 183 1.96 -6.14 12.64
N ASP A 184 2.84 -6.29 11.65
CA ASP A 184 3.60 -5.22 11.04
C ASP A 184 3.24 -5.13 9.56
N ILE A 185 2.65 -4.01 9.14
CA ILE A 185 2.34 -3.70 7.75
C ILE A 185 3.26 -2.56 7.34
N CYS A 186 3.93 -2.64 6.20
CA CYS A 186 4.67 -1.49 5.69
C CYS A 186 4.67 -1.39 4.16
N GLU A 187 4.47 -0.17 3.64
CA GLU A 187 4.82 0.16 2.26
C GLU A 187 6.34 0.21 2.12
N THR A 188 6.87 -0.72 1.32
CA THR A 188 8.29 -0.92 1.09
C THR A 188 8.60 -0.86 -0.39
N ALA A 189 9.65 -0.12 -0.74
CA ALA A 189 10.30 -0.14 -2.04
C ALA A 189 11.71 -0.74 -1.92
N LEU A 190 12.00 -1.75 -2.74
CA LEU A 190 13.32 -2.33 -2.93
C LEU A 190 13.78 -1.96 -4.34
N ARG A 191 14.43 -0.79 -4.50
CA ARG A 191 14.92 -0.30 -5.80
C ARG A 191 13.80 -0.30 -6.86
N ILE A 192 14.05 -0.88 -8.04
CA ILE A 192 13.12 -1.07 -9.14
C ILE A 192 12.51 -2.49 -9.17
N THR A 193 12.92 -3.38 -8.25
CA THR A 193 12.54 -4.80 -8.30
C THR A 193 11.28 -5.11 -7.50
N PHE A 194 11.02 -4.35 -6.44
CA PHE A 194 9.77 -4.44 -5.69
C PHE A 194 9.33 -3.05 -5.22
N ARG A 195 8.04 -2.80 -5.39
CA ARG A 195 7.31 -1.74 -4.70
C ARG A 195 5.97 -2.32 -4.26
N GLY A 196 5.54 -2.03 -3.04
CA GLY A 196 4.23 -2.44 -2.54
C GLY A 196 4.22 -2.66 -1.03
N ILE A 197 3.42 -3.60 -0.53
CA ILE A 197 3.23 -3.82 0.92
C ILE A 197 3.89 -5.12 1.36
N LEU A 198 4.59 -5.04 2.49
CA LEU A 198 4.96 -6.19 3.31
C LEU A 198 4.03 -6.27 4.52
N ILE A 199 3.40 -7.42 4.72
CA ILE A 199 2.59 -7.73 5.90
C ILE A 199 3.28 -8.86 6.63
N CYS A 200 3.86 -8.59 7.79
CA CYS A 200 4.47 -9.56 8.67
C CYS A 200 3.55 -9.83 9.85
N LEU A 201 3.21 -11.11 10.05
CA LEU A 201 2.38 -11.59 11.15
C LEU A 201 3.24 -12.46 12.06
N SER A 202 3.13 -12.25 13.38
CA SER A 202 3.74 -13.11 14.39
C SER A 202 2.65 -13.88 15.14
N LEU A 203 2.64 -15.21 14.94
CA LEU A 203 1.66 -16.13 15.49
C LEU A 203 2.31 -16.87 16.66
N LYS A 204 2.15 -16.34 17.88
CA LYS A 204 2.88 -16.82 19.08
C LYS A 204 2.67 -18.30 19.39
N ASP A 205 1.48 -18.81 19.12
CA ASP A 205 1.09 -20.18 19.42
C ASP A 205 1.35 -21.15 18.25
N LYS A 206 1.98 -20.67 17.16
CA LYS A 206 2.33 -21.48 16.00
C LYS A 206 3.83 -21.66 15.88
N ASN A 207 4.21 -22.84 15.44
CA ASN A 207 5.59 -23.14 15.08
C ASN A 207 5.61 -24.06 13.86
N TYR A 208 5.58 -23.45 12.67
CA TYR A 208 5.73 -24.13 11.40
C TYR A 208 7.10 -24.82 11.35
N LYS A 209 7.09 -26.14 11.20
CA LYS A 209 8.28 -26.98 11.09
C LYS A 209 8.91 -26.83 9.71
N GLY A 210 8.08 -26.66 8.69
CA GLY A 210 8.49 -26.46 7.31
C GLY A 210 8.59 -25.00 6.91
N LEU A 211 9.29 -24.76 5.81
CA LEU A 211 9.19 -23.52 5.04
C LEU A 211 8.18 -23.76 3.92
N THR A 212 7.11 -22.97 3.88
CA THR A 212 6.13 -22.99 2.79
C THR A 212 6.15 -21.66 2.05
N LEU A 213 6.37 -21.70 0.73
CA LEU A 213 6.39 -20.55 -0.16
C LEU A 213 5.21 -20.62 -1.12
N ILE A 214 4.47 -19.52 -1.23
CA ILE A 214 3.41 -19.29 -2.20
C ILE A 214 3.88 -18.17 -3.11
N LYS A 215 4.13 -18.49 -4.38
CA LYS A 215 4.55 -17.50 -5.39
C LYS A 215 3.52 -17.44 -6.50
N GLN A 216 3.07 -16.25 -6.85
CA GLN A 216 2.25 -16.08 -8.04
C GLN A 216 3.10 -16.31 -9.29
N ASP A 217 2.59 -17.17 -10.18
CA ASP A 217 3.18 -17.38 -11.50
C ASP A 217 2.63 -16.32 -12.46
N ASN A 218 3.51 -15.65 -13.21
CA ASN A 218 3.05 -14.70 -14.22
C ASN A 218 2.86 -15.45 -15.53
N LEU A 219 1.61 -15.77 -15.88
CA LEU A 219 1.28 -16.36 -17.19
C LEU A 219 1.76 -15.52 -18.41
N PHE A 220 2.19 -14.27 -18.22
CA PHE A 220 2.51 -13.31 -19.29
C PHE A 220 3.98 -12.91 -19.42
N THR A 221 4.89 -13.44 -18.61
CA THR A 221 6.33 -13.19 -18.79
C THR A 221 7.06 -14.48 -19.11
N THR A 222 7.36 -14.67 -20.40
CA THR A 222 8.37 -15.62 -20.93
C THR A 222 9.81 -15.32 -20.42
N ILE A 223 9.93 -14.53 -19.35
CA ILE A 223 11.16 -14.01 -18.74
C ILE A 223 11.26 -14.46 -17.27
N ASP A 224 10.22 -15.08 -16.70
CA ASP A 224 10.31 -15.62 -15.35
C ASP A 224 11.16 -16.89 -15.41
N LYS A 225 12.36 -16.80 -14.85
CA LYS A 225 13.26 -17.95 -14.68
C LYS A 225 12.43 -19.07 -14.02
N PRO A 226 12.54 -20.32 -14.52
CA PRO A 226 11.79 -21.44 -13.96
C PRO A 226 12.03 -21.52 -12.46
N LEU A 227 11.00 -21.86 -11.68
CA LEU A 227 11.01 -22.02 -10.21
C LEU A 227 12.30 -22.67 -9.65
N LYS A 228 12.96 -23.52 -10.44
CA LYS A 228 14.31 -24.06 -10.22
C LYS A 228 15.40 -23.03 -9.88
N SER A 229 15.27 -21.75 -10.26
CA SER A 229 16.24 -20.71 -9.88
C SER A 229 15.97 -20.10 -8.51
N TYR A 230 14.72 -20.11 -8.03
CA TYR A 230 14.34 -19.57 -6.72
C TYR A 230 14.56 -20.60 -5.60
N ILE A 231 14.52 -21.88 -5.95
CA ILE A 231 14.82 -23.00 -5.06
C ILE A 231 16.31 -23.34 -5.22
N LYS A 232 17.19 -22.56 -4.59
CA LYS A 232 18.63 -22.89 -4.52
C LYS A 232 18.94 -24.17 -3.72
N ASN A 233 17.98 -24.70 -2.96
CA ASN A 233 18.19 -25.85 -2.08
C ASN A 233 17.20 -26.97 -2.40
N ASN A 234 17.70 -28.21 -2.42
CA ASN A 234 16.95 -29.47 -2.65
C ASN A 234 15.82 -29.76 -1.63
N ASP A 235 15.48 -28.82 -0.75
CA ASP A 235 14.65 -29.05 0.44
C ASP A 235 13.17 -28.68 0.24
N LEU A 236 12.82 -27.93 -0.82
CA LEU A 236 11.44 -27.55 -1.11
C LEU A 236 10.88 -28.37 -2.28
N LYS A 237 9.69 -28.93 -2.10
CA LYS A 237 8.97 -29.69 -3.12
C LYS A 237 7.67 -29.00 -3.48
N LEU A 238 7.29 -29.05 -4.75
CA LEU A 238 6.01 -28.53 -5.23
C LEU A 238 4.86 -29.25 -4.52
N VAL A 239 3.92 -28.49 -3.97
CA VAL A 239 2.70 -28.99 -3.31
C VAL A 239 1.55 -28.77 -4.26
N LYS A 240 1.03 -29.87 -4.83
CA LYS A 240 -0.18 -29.81 -5.64
C LYS A 240 -1.42 -29.74 -4.75
N LEU A 241 -2.26 -28.74 -4.99
CA LEU A 241 -3.51 -28.49 -4.28
C LEU A 241 -4.71 -28.96 -5.10
N GLU A 242 -5.85 -29.10 -4.44
CA GLU A 242 -7.12 -29.51 -5.06
C GLU A 242 -7.85 -28.35 -5.72
N ASP A 243 -7.60 -27.12 -5.26
CA ASP A 243 -8.20 -25.91 -5.81
C ASP A 243 -7.56 -25.53 -7.17
N VAL A 244 -8.29 -25.84 -8.24
CA VAL A 244 -7.85 -25.63 -9.63
C VAL A 244 -7.68 -24.14 -9.96
N GLU A 245 -8.45 -23.24 -9.34
CA GLU A 245 -8.30 -21.80 -9.60
C GLU A 245 -7.06 -21.25 -8.93
N PHE A 246 -6.79 -21.67 -7.69
CA PHE A 246 -5.60 -21.27 -6.97
C PHE A 246 -4.32 -21.79 -7.64
N ASP A 247 -4.29 -23.07 -8.04
CA ASP A 247 -3.14 -23.71 -8.70
C ASP A 247 -2.79 -23.08 -10.06
N LYS A 248 -3.76 -22.41 -10.72
CA LYS A 248 -3.53 -21.63 -11.95
C LYS A 248 -2.83 -20.29 -11.69
N ILE A 249 -2.97 -19.73 -10.49
CA ILE A 249 -2.47 -18.38 -10.15
C ILE A 249 -1.18 -18.50 -9.35
N PHE A 250 -1.08 -19.49 -8.47
CA PHE A 250 0.00 -19.62 -7.50
C PHE A 250 0.67 -20.99 -7.58
N ASN A 251 2.00 -20.97 -7.55
CA ASN A 251 2.84 -22.13 -7.29
C ASN A 251 3.14 -22.21 -5.80
N VAL A 252 2.83 -23.36 -5.19
CA VAL A 252 3.15 -23.64 -3.79
C VAL A 252 4.31 -24.62 -3.70
N SER A 253 5.33 -24.28 -2.92
CA SER A 253 6.43 -25.18 -2.60
C SER A 253 6.63 -25.25 -1.09
N SER A 254 6.91 -26.43 -0.57
CA SER A 254 7.14 -26.61 0.87
C SER A 254 8.14 -27.72 1.17
N SER A 255 8.84 -27.61 2.30
CA SER A 255 9.63 -28.71 2.88
C SER A 255 8.76 -29.71 3.65
N ASP A 256 7.53 -29.34 4.01
CA ASP A 256 6.54 -30.21 4.64
C ASP A 256 5.19 -30.05 3.92
N GLN A 257 4.89 -30.99 3.02
CA GLN A 257 3.66 -30.90 2.22
C GLN A 257 2.39 -31.17 3.02
N ILE A 258 2.49 -31.81 4.18
CA ILE A 258 1.33 -32.06 5.05
C ILE A 258 0.99 -30.75 5.75
N GLU A 259 1.97 -30.13 6.39
CA GLU A 259 1.83 -28.82 7.04
C GLU A 259 1.34 -27.74 6.05
N ALA A 260 1.88 -27.72 4.82
CA ALA A 260 1.42 -26.80 3.79
C ALA A 260 -0.08 -26.92 3.47
N ARG A 261 -0.63 -28.14 3.42
CA ARG A 261 -2.06 -28.36 3.16
C ARG A 261 -2.95 -27.97 4.33
N TYR A 262 -2.45 -28.06 5.57
CA TYR A 262 -3.15 -27.52 6.74
C TYR A 262 -3.19 -25.99 6.75
N ILE A 263 -2.12 -25.34 6.29
CA ILE A 263 -2.06 -23.88 6.14
C ILE A 263 -3.02 -23.42 5.04
N LEU A 264 -2.99 -24.11 3.89
CA LEU A 264 -3.69 -23.72 2.66
C LEU A 264 -5.13 -24.22 2.62
N THR A 265 -5.92 -23.82 3.61
CA THR A 265 -7.36 -24.05 3.58
C THR A 265 -8.01 -23.28 2.43
N THR A 266 -9.15 -23.75 1.93
CA THR A 266 -9.91 -23.06 0.88
C THR A 266 -10.20 -21.61 1.25
N SER A 267 -10.56 -21.35 2.51
CA SER A 267 -10.85 -20.00 2.97
C SER A 267 -9.61 -19.10 2.96
N PHE A 268 -8.45 -19.60 3.43
CA PHE A 268 -7.19 -18.85 3.34
C PHE A 268 -6.83 -18.52 1.88
N MET A 269 -6.94 -19.51 0.99
CA MET A 269 -6.67 -19.34 -0.44
C MET A 269 -7.55 -18.24 -1.08
N GLU A 270 -8.84 -18.22 -0.75
CA GLU A 270 -9.76 -17.16 -1.19
C GLU A 270 -9.39 -15.78 -0.63
N ARG A 271 -9.04 -15.69 0.66
CA ARG A 271 -8.62 -14.42 1.26
C ARG A 271 -7.31 -13.90 0.67
N LEU A 272 -6.37 -14.78 0.34
CA LEU A 272 -5.13 -14.40 -0.34
C LEU A 272 -5.41 -13.84 -1.75
N LYS A 273 -6.33 -14.47 -2.51
CA LYS A 273 -6.82 -13.94 -3.80
C LYS A 273 -7.51 -12.58 -3.62
N ASN A 274 -8.29 -12.41 -2.56
CA ASN A 274 -8.98 -11.15 -2.26
C ASN A 274 -8.02 -9.98 -2.02
N LEU A 275 -6.88 -10.22 -1.34
CA LEU A 275 -5.86 -9.17 -1.15
C LEU A 275 -5.39 -8.59 -2.48
N LYS A 276 -5.15 -9.44 -3.49
CA LYS A 276 -4.77 -8.99 -4.82
C LYS A 276 -5.78 -7.99 -5.39
N THR A 277 -7.05 -8.30 -5.22
CA THR A 277 -8.17 -7.50 -5.76
C THR A 277 -8.31 -6.17 -5.02
N VAL A 278 -8.32 -6.19 -3.68
CA VAL A 278 -8.50 -4.98 -2.85
C VAL A 278 -7.35 -4.01 -3.03
N PHE A 279 -6.11 -4.49 -2.95
CA PHE A 279 -4.91 -3.66 -3.14
C PHE A 279 -4.62 -3.36 -4.61
N LYS A 280 -5.39 -3.95 -5.54
CA LYS A 280 -5.15 -3.90 -6.99
C LYS A 280 -3.68 -4.19 -7.29
N ALA A 281 -3.17 -5.25 -6.66
CA ALA A 281 -1.79 -5.67 -6.74
C ALA A 281 -1.55 -6.46 -8.03
N ASP A 282 -0.38 -6.25 -8.62
CA ASP A 282 0.06 -6.99 -9.80
C ASP A 282 0.42 -8.43 -9.40
N LYS A 283 1.03 -8.58 -8.21
CA LYS A 283 1.49 -9.85 -7.66
C LYS A 283 1.18 -9.96 -6.17
N VAL A 284 0.84 -11.16 -5.71
CA VAL A 284 0.75 -11.52 -4.29
C VAL A 284 1.62 -12.74 -4.03
N GLU A 285 2.43 -12.70 -2.99
CA GLU A 285 3.29 -13.81 -2.56
C GLU A 285 3.24 -13.93 -1.05
N ALA A 286 3.46 -15.14 -0.52
CA ALA A 286 3.48 -15.35 0.91
C ALA A 286 4.46 -16.45 1.31
N SER A 287 5.00 -16.35 2.52
CA SER A 287 5.96 -17.28 3.09
C SER A 287 5.64 -17.55 4.55
N PHE A 288 5.60 -18.82 4.89
CA PHE A 288 5.33 -19.34 6.23
C PHE A 288 6.59 -20.00 6.75
N CYS A 289 7.08 -19.54 7.91
CA CYS A 289 8.30 -20.09 8.51
C CYS A 289 8.33 -19.82 10.03
N SER A 290 8.65 -20.86 10.81
CA SER A 290 8.65 -20.78 12.28
C SER A 290 7.31 -20.26 12.81
N ASN A 291 7.30 -19.19 13.59
CA ASN A 291 6.08 -18.58 14.13
C ASN A 291 5.64 -17.33 13.34
N TYR A 292 6.05 -17.19 12.09
CA TYR A 292 5.73 -16.01 11.29
C TYR A 292 5.19 -16.30 9.90
N VAL A 293 4.43 -15.33 9.40
CA VAL A 293 3.95 -15.26 8.02
C VAL A 293 4.33 -13.92 7.45
N LEU A 294 5.00 -13.91 6.29
CA LEU A 294 5.22 -12.70 5.50
C LEU A 294 4.39 -12.79 4.23
N ILE A 295 3.59 -11.77 3.97
CA ILE A 295 2.87 -11.59 2.71
C ILE A 295 3.42 -10.35 2.02
N ALA A 296 3.70 -10.48 0.74
CA ALA A 296 4.19 -9.43 -0.13
C ALA A 296 3.14 -9.14 -1.22
N LEU A 297 2.67 -7.91 -1.27
CA LEU A 297 1.76 -7.41 -2.30
C LEU A 297 2.54 -6.46 -3.20
N HIS A 298 2.83 -6.84 -4.45
CA HIS A 298 3.50 -5.97 -5.41
C HIS A 298 2.49 -5.03 -6.06
N THR A 299 2.69 -3.72 -5.93
CA THR A 299 1.90 -2.71 -6.63
C THR A 299 2.67 -1.40 -6.77
N TRP A 300 2.47 -0.73 -7.90
CA TRP A 300 2.97 0.61 -8.15
C TRP A 300 2.01 1.71 -7.69
N LYS A 301 0.86 1.32 -7.13
CA LYS A 301 -0.10 2.27 -6.56
C LYS A 301 0.43 2.80 -5.24
N ASP A 302 0.11 4.06 -5.02
CA ASP A 302 0.31 4.74 -3.75
C ASP A 302 -0.79 4.26 -2.78
N LEU A 303 -0.40 3.49 -1.77
CA LEU A 303 -1.32 2.84 -0.84
C LEU A 303 -1.47 3.67 0.43
N PHE A 304 -2.54 3.42 1.19
CA PHE A 304 -2.85 4.21 2.39
C PHE A 304 -2.91 5.74 2.14
N LYS A 305 -3.26 6.12 0.90
CA LYS A 305 -3.29 7.52 0.46
C LYS A 305 -4.48 8.26 1.08
N LEU A 306 -4.17 9.24 1.92
CA LEU A 306 -5.16 9.99 2.69
C LEU A 306 -5.54 11.36 2.11
N GLY A 307 -4.85 11.83 1.06
CA GLY A 307 -5.19 13.10 0.44
C GLY A 307 -4.51 13.33 -0.90
N ASN A 308 -5.05 14.28 -1.65
CA ASN A 308 -4.42 14.79 -2.86
C ASN A 308 -4.62 16.31 -2.89
N VAL A 309 -3.57 17.07 -3.21
CA VAL A 309 -3.66 18.53 -3.30
C VAL A 309 -4.76 19.02 -4.24
N THR A 310 -5.11 18.22 -5.26
CA THR A 310 -6.14 18.51 -6.26
C THR A 310 -7.57 18.12 -5.85
N LYS A 311 -7.76 17.42 -4.73
CA LYS A 311 -9.07 16.94 -4.26
C LYS A 311 -9.36 17.44 -2.83
N PRO A 312 -10.59 17.84 -2.50
CA PRO A 312 -10.93 18.23 -1.13
C PRO A 312 -10.56 17.16 -0.10
N VAL A 313 -10.11 17.58 1.09
CA VAL A 313 -9.67 16.65 2.15
C VAL A 313 -10.81 15.78 2.68
N TYR A 314 -12.07 16.20 2.51
CA TYR A 314 -13.26 15.46 2.94
C TYR A 314 -13.67 14.34 1.97
N ASN A 315 -12.82 13.98 1.00
CA ASN A 315 -13.14 12.93 0.04
C ASN A 315 -13.19 11.56 0.72
N PHE A 316 -14.41 11.14 1.10
CA PHE A 316 -14.69 9.89 1.79
C PHE A 316 -14.14 8.64 1.09
N ASN A 317 -14.03 8.65 -0.24
CA ASN A 317 -13.59 7.47 -0.99
C ASN A 317 -12.14 7.07 -0.68
N GLN A 318 -11.27 8.05 -0.40
CA GLN A 318 -9.87 7.77 -0.03
C GLN A 318 -9.80 7.08 1.33
N TYR A 319 -10.52 7.61 2.31
CA TYR A 319 -10.61 7.01 3.62
C TYR A 319 -11.24 5.61 3.58
N LYS A 320 -12.35 5.45 2.84
CA LYS A 320 -13.00 4.15 2.67
C LYS A 320 -12.05 3.12 2.07
N THR A 321 -11.27 3.49 1.06
CA THR A 321 -10.26 2.60 0.44
C THR A 321 -9.26 2.11 1.47
N MET A 322 -8.73 3.01 2.31
CA MET A 322 -7.82 2.64 3.41
C MET A 322 -8.48 1.66 4.41
N ILE A 323 -9.73 1.91 4.79
CA ILE A 323 -10.46 1.00 5.70
C ILE A 323 -10.71 -0.37 5.08
N ASP A 324 -11.04 -0.42 3.79
CA ASP A 324 -11.21 -1.68 3.06
C ASP A 324 -9.88 -2.44 2.93
N GLU A 325 -8.75 -1.75 2.73
CA GLU A 325 -7.40 -2.33 2.78
C GLU A 325 -7.12 -3.00 4.13
N PHE A 326 -7.28 -2.28 5.26
CA PHE A 326 -7.09 -2.86 6.60
C PHE A 326 -8.03 -4.03 6.88
N ALA A 327 -9.30 -3.89 6.51
CA ALA A 327 -10.28 -4.94 6.73
C ALA A 327 -9.94 -6.22 5.96
N SER A 328 -9.43 -6.12 4.73
CA SER A 328 -9.02 -7.30 3.96
C SER A 328 -7.85 -8.05 4.60
N ILE A 329 -6.93 -7.32 5.27
CA ILE A 329 -5.84 -7.92 6.05
C ILE A 329 -6.42 -8.65 7.28
N PHE A 330 -7.37 -8.04 7.99
CA PHE A 330 -8.01 -8.68 9.14
C PHE A 330 -8.84 -9.91 8.76
N GLU A 331 -9.52 -9.88 7.60
CA GLU A 331 -10.23 -11.04 7.05
C GLU A 331 -9.27 -12.21 6.76
N LEU A 332 -8.07 -11.94 6.24
CA LEU A 332 -7.04 -12.96 6.06
C LEU A 332 -6.57 -13.55 7.40
N ILE A 333 -6.35 -12.69 8.40
CA ILE A 333 -5.88 -13.10 9.73
C ILE A 333 -6.90 -13.96 10.46
N ASP A 334 -8.20 -13.68 10.28
CA ASP A 334 -9.27 -14.49 10.84
C ASP A 334 -9.16 -15.96 10.38
N GLU A 335 -8.82 -16.21 9.11
CA GLU A 335 -8.64 -17.57 8.59
C GLU A 335 -7.39 -18.26 9.13
N LEU A 336 -6.31 -17.52 9.36
CA LEU A 336 -5.09 -18.07 9.96
C LEU A 336 -5.37 -18.60 11.38
N LYS A 337 -6.22 -17.93 12.15
CA LYS A 337 -6.63 -18.39 13.49
C LYS A 337 -7.52 -19.63 13.48
N PHE A 338 -8.36 -19.84 12.46
CA PHE A 338 -9.22 -21.03 12.43
C PHE A 338 -8.42 -22.33 12.25
N THR A 339 -7.17 -22.24 11.76
CA THR A 339 -6.23 -23.37 11.77
C THR A 339 -5.74 -23.73 13.20
N ASP A 340 -6.01 -22.91 14.22
CA ASP A 340 -5.62 -23.14 15.63
C ASP A 340 -6.44 -24.24 16.31
N ASN A 341 -7.69 -24.45 15.88
CA ASN A 341 -8.60 -25.42 16.51
C ASN A 341 -8.42 -26.85 16.00
N ILE A 342 -7.43 -27.09 15.12
CA ILE A 342 -7.12 -28.39 14.56
C ILE A 342 -5.79 -28.81 15.17
N GLY A 343 -5.85 -29.45 16.34
CA GLY A 343 -4.70 -29.70 17.23
C GLY A 343 -3.48 -30.30 16.54
N LEU A 344 -2.49 -29.45 16.27
CA LEU A 344 -1.14 -29.79 15.79
C LEU A 344 -0.11 -29.51 16.88
#